data_AF-A0A8S3IDR1-F1
#
_entry.id   AF-A0A8S3IDR1-F1
#
_cell.length_a   1.000
_cell.length_b   1.000
_cell.length_c   1.000
_cell.angle_alpha   90.00
_cell.angle_beta   90.00
_cell.angle_gamma   90.00
#
_symmetry.space_group_name_H-M   'P 1'
#
loop_
_entity.id
_entity.type
_entity.pdbx_description
1 polymer ?
#
loop_
_entity_poly.entity_id
_entity_poly.type
_entity_poly.pdbx_seq_one_letter_code
_entity_poly.pdbx_strand_id
1 'polypeptide(L)'
;MRYKEHGIVIEPNEIQFSHVLQNNAYRQIIHVKNVGNKSKRIQIFRPAIKDFQLVVNNPDEPVPPGLEVTGVVEYIARSNQEQRDTIVVDIDGQEIQIPLLAFPARPEIFVDELVDFGVHVADNKTVYKKILVRNIGSTPAPYRIEYKGEHPIGITPLSAMVPPNSSIPVEVSLLTSSITDINDIAT
;
A
#
# COMPACT_ATOMS: atom_id res chain seq x y z
N MET A 1 5.46 -8.01 -13.63
CA MET A 1 4.98 -8.59 -14.90
C MET A 1 5.77 -7.96 -16.04
N ARG A 2 5.74 -8.52 -17.26
CA ARG A 2 6.57 -8.07 -18.39
C ARG A 2 5.65 -7.78 -19.57
N TYR A 3 5.82 -6.64 -20.25
CA TYR A 3 5.13 -6.40 -21.51
C TYR A 3 5.94 -7.01 -22.64
N LYS A 4 5.30 -7.77 -23.54
CA LYS A 4 5.95 -8.39 -24.69
C LYS A 4 5.09 -8.25 -25.94
N GLU A 5 5.50 -7.36 -26.83
CA GLU A 5 4.86 -7.16 -28.12
C GLU A 5 5.90 -6.70 -29.14
N HIS A 6 5.68 -6.97 -30.43
CA HIS A 6 6.55 -6.50 -31.52
C HIS A 6 8.05 -6.86 -31.40
N GLY A 7 8.42 -7.91 -30.64
CA GLY A 7 9.82 -8.26 -30.40
C GLY A 7 10.51 -7.35 -29.38
N ILE A 8 9.75 -6.68 -28.52
CA ILE A 8 10.27 -5.90 -27.39
C ILE A 8 9.81 -6.53 -26.09
N VAL A 9 10.66 -6.42 -25.06
CA VAL A 9 10.31 -6.72 -23.67
C VAL A 9 10.54 -5.48 -22.83
N ILE A 10 9.51 -5.03 -22.09
CA ILE A 10 9.60 -3.91 -21.15
C ILE A 10 9.42 -4.42 -19.72
N GLU A 11 10.37 -4.06 -18.84
CA GLU A 11 10.41 -4.48 -17.45
C GLU A 11 10.81 -3.35 -16.50
N PRO A 12 10.00 -3.04 -15.48
CA PRO A 12 8.66 -3.56 -15.25
C PRO A 12 7.64 -2.97 -16.25
N ASN A 13 6.46 -3.59 -16.36
CA ASN A 13 5.34 -3.07 -17.15
C ASN A 13 4.53 -1.97 -16.44
N GLU A 14 4.85 -1.71 -15.17
CA GLU A 14 4.34 -0.65 -14.31
C GLU A 14 5.42 -0.33 -13.27
N ILE A 15 5.65 0.95 -13.00
CA ILE A 15 6.61 1.39 -11.99
C ILE A 15 5.83 1.88 -10.79
N GLN A 16 5.96 1.16 -9.68
CA GLN A 16 5.25 1.45 -8.45
C GLN A 16 6.23 1.74 -7.31
N PHE A 17 6.03 2.88 -6.65
CA PHE A 17 6.69 3.26 -5.40
C PHE A 17 5.68 3.15 -4.25
N SER A 18 5.81 2.12 -3.42
CA SER A 18 4.92 1.90 -2.28
C SER A 18 5.52 2.44 -0.98
N HIS A 19 4.65 2.88 -0.07
CA HIS A 19 5.03 3.30 1.27
C HIS A 19 6.07 4.42 1.28
N VAL A 20 5.92 5.37 0.34
CA VAL A 20 6.83 6.51 0.23
C VAL A 20 6.64 7.45 1.41
N LEU A 21 7.75 7.93 1.96
CA LEU A 21 7.79 8.89 3.05
C LEU A 21 8.06 10.28 2.47
N GLN A 22 7.34 11.28 2.98
CA GLN A 22 7.51 12.66 2.52
C GLN A 22 8.98 13.10 2.61
N ASN A 23 9.43 13.85 1.61
CA ASN A 23 10.78 14.39 1.43
C ASN A 23 11.87 13.35 1.17
N ASN A 24 11.51 12.08 0.94
CA ASN A 24 12.45 11.06 0.48
C ASN A 24 12.41 10.91 -1.04
N ALA A 25 13.52 10.42 -1.60
CA ALA A 25 13.64 10.06 -3.00
C ALA A 25 13.74 8.54 -3.16
N TYR A 26 13.07 8.02 -4.17
CA TYR A 26 13.01 6.59 -4.49
C TYR A 26 13.40 6.38 -5.94
N ARG A 27 14.04 5.25 -6.26
CA ARG A 27 14.50 4.96 -7.61
C ARG A 27 14.09 3.57 -8.06
N GLN A 28 13.70 3.47 -9.32
CA GLN A 28 13.45 2.20 -10.00
C GLN A 28 13.98 2.28 -11.43
N ILE A 29 14.42 1.16 -11.97
CA ILE A 29 14.98 1.07 -13.32
C ILE A 29 13.94 0.43 -14.23
N ILE A 30 13.72 1.04 -15.39
CA ILE A 30 12.98 0.45 -16.50
C ILE A 30 13.97 -0.04 -17.56
N HIS A 31 13.75 -1.27 -18.01
CA HIS A 31 14.50 -1.94 -19.06
C HIS A 31 13.60 -2.10 -20.28
N VAL A 32 14.06 -1.65 -21.43
CA VAL A 32 13.39 -1.84 -22.73
C VAL A 32 14.32 -2.61 -23.64
N LYS A 33 14.09 -3.92 -23.75
CA LYS A 33 14.96 -4.85 -24.46
C LYS A 33 14.41 -5.22 -25.83
N ASN A 34 15.25 -5.13 -26.85
CA ASN A 34 14.96 -5.68 -28.16
C ASN A 34 15.23 -7.19 -28.17
N VAL A 35 14.18 -7.99 -28.20
CA VAL A 35 14.24 -9.46 -28.33
C VAL A 35 13.81 -9.94 -29.73
N GLY A 36 13.62 -9.02 -30.67
CA GLY A 36 13.29 -9.29 -32.05
C GLY A 36 14.51 -9.74 -32.85
N ASN A 37 14.37 -9.73 -34.18
CA ASN A 37 15.43 -10.12 -35.13
C ASN A 37 15.93 -8.95 -35.99
N LYS A 38 15.43 -7.73 -35.75
CA LYS A 38 15.82 -6.50 -36.44
C LYS A 38 16.15 -5.42 -35.42
N SER A 39 17.02 -4.48 -35.80
CA SER A 39 17.26 -3.29 -34.97
C SER A 39 16.00 -2.42 -34.90
N LYS A 40 15.78 -1.78 -33.75
CA LYS A 40 14.57 -0.98 -33.47
C LYS A 40 14.94 0.38 -32.89
N ARG A 41 14.30 1.44 -33.34
CA ARG A 41 14.45 2.74 -32.71
C ARG A 41 13.63 2.76 -31.43
N ILE A 42 14.30 2.97 -30.29
CA ILE A 42 13.69 2.95 -28.96
C ILE A 42 14.00 4.27 -28.28
N GLN A 43 12.97 4.98 -27.83
CA GLN A 43 13.11 6.21 -27.06
C GLN A 43 12.18 6.19 -25.84
N ILE A 44 12.72 6.55 -24.67
CA ILE A 44 11.95 6.68 -23.43
C ILE A 44 11.78 8.18 -23.13
N PHE A 45 10.53 8.61 -22.96
CA PHE A 45 10.18 10.01 -22.72
C PHE A 45 9.91 10.28 -21.25
N ARG A 46 10.17 11.52 -20.85
CA ARG A 46 10.01 11.95 -19.46
C ARG A 46 8.52 12.00 -19.07
N PRO A 47 8.20 11.67 -17.81
CA PRO A 47 6.86 11.87 -17.26
C PRO A 47 6.48 13.36 -17.19
N ALA A 48 5.18 13.65 -17.07
CA ALA A 48 4.65 15.01 -17.06
C ALA A 48 4.78 15.70 -15.68
N ILE A 49 4.61 14.93 -14.61
CA ILE A 49 4.68 15.38 -13.22
C ILE A 49 6.15 15.53 -12.80
N LYS A 50 6.50 16.71 -12.31
CA LYS A 50 7.87 17.08 -11.91
C LYS A 50 8.45 16.28 -10.74
N ASP A 51 7.59 15.60 -9.98
CA ASP A 51 7.99 14.76 -8.85
C ASP A 51 8.54 13.42 -9.36
N PHE A 52 8.18 13.00 -10.58
CA PHE A 52 8.87 11.93 -11.30
C PHE A 52 9.94 12.52 -12.21
N GLN A 53 11.16 12.01 -12.09
CA GLN A 53 12.29 12.37 -12.94
C GLN A 53 12.76 11.13 -13.67
N LEU A 54 13.14 11.30 -14.93
CA LEU A 54 13.70 10.22 -15.74
C LEU A 54 15.11 10.61 -16.19
N VAL A 55 16.07 9.76 -15.81
CA VAL A 55 17.43 9.78 -16.31
C VAL A 55 17.58 8.63 -17.29
N VAL A 56 17.65 8.95 -18.58
CA VAL A 56 17.81 7.97 -19.66
C VAL A 56 18.81 8.49 -20.68
N ASN A 57 19.61 7.60 -21.24
CA ASN A 57 20.42 7.89 -22.41
C ASN A 57 19.76 7.24 -23.62
N ASN A 58 18.91 8.00 -24.31
CA ASN A 58 18.24 7.51 -25.52
C ASN A 58 19.28 7.39 -26.64
N PRO A 59 19.40 6.21 -27.28
CA PRO A 59 20.35 6.03 -28.37
C PRO A 59 19.91 6.80 -29.62
N ASP A 60 20.86 7.39 -30.33
CA ASP A 60 20.63 8.02 -31.63
C ASP A 60 20.40 6.98 -32.73
N GLU A 61 21.08 5.83 -32.62
CA GLU A 61 20.99 4.72 -33.56
C GLU A 61 19.97 3.65 -33.13
N PRO A 62 19.37 2.90 -34.09
CA PRO A 62 18.50 1.78 -33.77
C PRO A 62 19.19 0.70 -32.93
N VAL A 63 18.51 0.26 -31.88
CA VAL A 63 18.98 -0.75 -30.90
C VAL A 63 18.98 -2.14 -31.53
N PRO A 64 20.13 -2.81 -31.65
CA PRO A 64 20.23 -4.17 -32.17
C PRO A 64 19.46 -5.23 -31.38
N PRO A 65 19.09 -6.36 -32.01
CA PRO A 65 18.62 -7.55 -31.30
C PRO A 65 19.52 -7.97 -30.15
N GLY A 66 18.92 -8.28 -29.01
CA GLY A 66 19.61 -8.73 -27.79
C GLY A 66 20.04 -7.59 -26.85
N LEU A 67 20.04 -6.33 -27.31
CA LEU A 67 20.40 -5.16 -26.50
C LEU A 67 19.19 -4.46 -25.89
N GLU A 68 19.43 -3.58 -24.92
CA GLU A 68 18.40 -2.86 -24.19
C GLU A 68 18.75 -1.39 -23.96
N VAL A 69 17.70 -0.57 -23.81
CA VAL A 69 17.77 0.79 -23.31
C VAL A 69 17.29 0.78 -21.87
N THR A 70 17.99 1.48 -20.98
CA THR A 70 17.63 1.58 -19.57
C THR A 70 17.34 3.02 -19.18
N GLY A 71 16.29 3.21 -18.39
CA GLY A 71 15.94 4.49 -17.78
C GLY A 71 15.88 4.34 -16.27
N VAL A 72 16.44 5.30 -15.54
CA VAL A 72 16.28 5.40 -14.09
C VAL A 72 15.17 6.39 -13.80
N VAL A 73 14.08 5.90 -13.22
CA VAL A 73 12.96 6.71 -12.75
C VAL A 73 13.20 7.02 -11.28
N GLU A 74 13.31 8.31 -10.97
CA GLU A 74 13.38 8.81 -9.60
C GLU A 74 12.03 9.46 -9.24
N TYR A 75 11.48 9.12 -8.08
CA TYR A 75 10.33 9.78 -7.50
C TYR A 75 10.72 10.52 -6.23
N ILE A 76 10.40 11.82 -6.17
CA ILE A 76 10.62 12.67 -4.99
C ILE A 76 9.26 12.91 -4.32
N ALA A 77 9.06 12.34 -3.15
CA ALA A 77 7.78 12.38 -2.42
C ALA A 77 7.54 13.75 -1.77
N ARG A 78 7.15 14.76 -2.54
CA ARG A 78 6.95 16.13 -2.00
C ARG A 78 5.68 16.27 -1.15
N SER A 79 4.70 15.40 -1.37
CA SER A 79 3.43 15.38 -0.64
C SER A 79 3.10 13.97 -0.14
N ASN A 80 2.21 13.88 0.86
CA ASN A 80 1.65 12.62 1.35
C ASN A 80 0.37 12.23 0.57
N GLN A 81 0.36 12.49 -0.73
CA GLN A 81 -0.75 12.12 -1.60
C GLN A 81 -0.29 11.09 -2.62
N GLU A 82 -1.22 10.24 -3.03
CA GLU A 82 -1.00 9.35 -4.16
C GLU A 82 -0.73 10.15 -5.42
N GLN A 83 0.29 9.75 -6.19
CA GLN A 83 0.62 10.35 -7.47
C GLN A 83 0.54 9.29 -8.56
N ARG A 84 0.00 9.70 -9.72
CA ARG A 84 -0.11 8.85 -10.90
C ARG A 84 0.38 9.62 -12.12
N ASP A 85 1.20 8.97 -12.92
CA ASP A 85 1.69 9.51 -14.19
C ASP A 85 1.99 8.36 -15.15
N THR A 86 2.65 8.64 -16.26
CA THR A 86 2.99 7.65 -17.27
C THR A 86 4.33 8.00 -17.92
N ILE A 87 5.13 6.97 -18.17
CA ILE A 87 6.29 7.05 -19.07
C ILE A 87 5.85 6.54 -20.44
N VAL A 88 6.21 7.28 -21.48
CA VAL A 88 5.99 6.85 -22.86
C VAL A 88 7.27 6.22 -23.39
N VAL A 89 7.15 5.01 -23.90
CA VAL A 89 8.20 4.31 -24.65
C VAL A 89 7.79 4.29 -26.11
N ASP A 90 8.51 5.00 -26.97
CA ASP A 90 8.32 4.94 -28.42
C ASP A 90 9.20 3.86 -29.03
N ILE A 91 8.60 3.07 -29.91
CA ILE A 91 9.22 1.95 -30.61
C ILE A 91 8.87 2.04 -32.07
N ASP A 92 9.82 2.47 -32.90
CA ASP A 92 9.63 2.67 -34.34
C ASP A 92 8.40 3.57 -34.66
N GLY A 93 8.08 4.55 -33.81
CA GLY A 93 6.91 5.43 -33.97
C GLY A 93 5.62 4.93 -33.29
N GLN A 94 5.66 3.77 -32.64
CA GLN A 94 4.55 3.26 -31.81
C GLN A 94 4.79 3.57 -30.34
N GLU A 95 3.86 4.31 -29.74
CA GLU A 95 3.92 4.65 -28.32
C GLU A 95 3.31 3.56 -27.44
N ILE A 96 4.03 3.20 -26.38
CA ILE A 96 3.59 2.32 -25.30
C ILE A 96 3.62 3.12 -24.00
N GLN A 97 2.51 3.08 -23.27
CA GLN A 97 2.35 3.79 -22.01
C GLN A 97 2.66 2.85 -20.83
N ILE A 98 3.63 3.24 -20.01
CA ILE A 98 4.03 2.53 -18.79
C ILE A 98 3.56 3.34 -17.58
N PRO A 99 2.61 2.83 -16.78
CA PRO A 99 2.10 3.56 -15.63
C PRO A 99 3.19 3.83 -14.58
N LEU A 100 3.17 5.03 -14.00
CA LEU A 100 3.92 5.42 -12.81
C LEU A 100 2.94 5.62 -11.67
N LEU A 101 3.13 4.90 -10.56
CA LEU A 101 2.29 5.00 -9.37
C LEU A 101 3.18 5.25 -8.15
N ALA A 102 2.80 6.22 -7.31
CA ALA A 102 3.44 6.42 -6.01
C ALA A 102 2.38 6.49 -4.92
N PHE A 103 2.50 5.61 -3.92
CA PHE A 103 1.56 5.48 -2.81
C PHE A 103 2.24 5.88 -1.49
N PRO A 104 1.76 6.94 -0.82
CA PRO A 104 2.32 7.37 0.46
C PRO A 104 2.18 6.28 1.51
N ALA A 105 3.12 6.26 2.45
CA ALA A 105 2.95 5.45 3.64
C ALA A 105 1.75 5.96 4.45
N ARG A 106 0.83 5.07 4.83
CA ARG A 106 -0.38 5.43 5.56
C ARG A 106 -0.69 4.45 6.70
N PRO A 107 -1.31 4.91 7.80
CA PRO A 107 -1.87 4.03 8.82
C PRO A 107 -3.20 3.48 8.32
N GLU A 108 -3.52 2.24 8.68
CA GLU A 108 -4.82 1.63 8.35
C GLU A 108 -5.20 0.64 9.45
N ILE A 109 -6.11 1.04 10.33
CA ILE A 109 -6.56 0.23 11.46
C ILE A 109 -7.81 -0.56 11.07
N PHE A 110 -7.84 -1.83 11.45
CA PHE A 110 -8.97 -2.72 11.34
C PHE A 110 -9.23 -3.40 12.69
N VAL A 111 -10.49 -3.47 13.10
CA VAL A 111 -10.95 -4.16 14.31
C VAL A 111 -12.18 -4.98 13.95
N ASP A 112 -12.38 -6.10 14.66
CA ASP A 112 -13.55 -6.95 14.45
C ASP A 112 -14.83 -6.19 14.87
N GLU A 113 -15.88 -6.21 14.04
CA GLU A 113 -17.10 -5.41 14.23
C GLU A 113 -18.01 -5.90 15.37
N LEU A 114 -17.84 -7.14 15.82
CA LEU A 114 -18.72 -7.77 16.80
C LEU A 114 -17.94 -8.58 17.83
N VAL A 115 -18.22 -8.32 19.10
CA VAL A 115 -17.75 -9.13 20.24
C VAL A 115 -18.94 -9.83 20.88
N ASP A 116 -19.30 -10.99 20.35
CA ASP A 116 -20.41 -11.78 20.88
C ASP A 116 -19.94 -12.59 22.09
N PHE A 117 -20.45 -12.32 23.29
CA PHE A 117 -20.16 -13.15 24.48
C PHE A 117 -21.00 -14.43 24.54
N GLY A 118 -22.09 -14.52 23.78
CA GLY A 118 -23.06 -15.61 23.85
C GLY A 118 -23.91 -15.55 25.12
N VAL A 119 -24.54 -16.67 25.46
CA VAL A 119 -25.42 -16.77 26.64
C VAL A 119 -24.61 -17.19 27.86
N HIS A 120 -24.69 -16.40 28.92
CA HIS A 120 -24.06 -16.68 30.21
C HIS A 120 -25.08 -16.67 31.36
N VAL A 121 -24.79 -17.45 32.41
CA VAL A 121 -25.57 -17.42 33.65
C VAL A 121 -25.22 -16.17 34.45
N ALA A 122 -26.22 -15.56 35.10
CA ALA A 122 -26.03 -14.40 35.96
C ALA A 122 -25.46 -14.81 37.33
N ASP A 123 -24.20 -15.28 37.34
CA ASP A 123 -23.50 -15.79 38.53
C ASP A 123 -22.43 -14.83 39.07
N ASN A 124 -22.47 -13.56 38.64
CA ASN A 124 -21.59 -12.48 39.07
C ASN A 124 -20.10 -12.78 38.79
N LYS A 125 -19.82 -13.49 37.69
CA LYS A 125 -18.46 -13.74 37.21
C LYS A 125 -18.12 -12.82 36.05
N THR A 126 -16.83 -12.58 35.90
CA THR A 126 -16.30 -11.87 34.73
C THR A 126 -15.94 -12.88 33.66
N VAL A 127 -16.50 -12.69 32.46
CA VAL A 127 -16.13 -13.43 31.26
C VAL A 127 -15.27 -12.55 30.37
N TYR A 128 -14.35 -13.16 29.62
CA TYR A 128 -13.34 -12.44 28.84
C TYR A 128 -13.33 -12.92 27.39
N LYS A 129 -13.16 -11.99 26.46
CA LYS A 129 -12.87 -12.25 25.05
C LYS A 129 -11.70 -11.38 24.60
N LYS A 130 -10.92 -11.92 23.66
CA LYS A 130 -9.83 -11.19 23.02
C LYS A 130 -10.22 -10.85 21.60
N ILE A 131 -10.11 -9.57 21.26
CA ILE A 131 -10.16 -9.09 19.88
C ILE A 131 -8.79 -8.59 19.47
N LEU A 132 -8.57 -8.47 18.17
CA LEU A 132 -7.34 -7.92 17.62
C LEU A 132 -7.60 -6.57 16.98
N VAL A 133 -6.90 -5.55 17.44
CA VAL A 133 -6.75 -4.30 16.69
C VAL A 133 -5.55 -4.48 15.77
N ARG A 134 -5.80 -4.50 14.46
CA ARG A 134 -4.80 -4.78 13.42
C ARG A 134 -4.46 -3.49 12.69
N ASN A 135 -3.18 -3.25 12.45
CA ASN A 135 -2.72 -2.21 11.54
C ASN A 135 -2.25 -2.88 10.25
N ILE A 136 -3.07 -2.79 9.21
CA ILE A 136 -2.74 -3.26 7.85
C ILE A 136 -2.04 -2.18 7.02
N GLY A 137 -1.85 -0.99 7.62
CA GLY A 137 -1.11 0.11 7.03
C GLY A 137 0.40 -0.04 7.19
N SER A 138 1.12 0.86 6.54
CA SER A 138 2.58 0.86 6.45
C SER A 138 3.26 1.86 7.38
N THR A 139 2.49 2.62 8.15
CA THR A 139 3.00 3.44 9.25
C THR A 139 2.36 3.03 10.56
N PRO A 140 3.01 3.28 11.71
CA PRO A 140 2.37 3.12 13.01
C PRO A 140 1.05 3.89 13.09
N ALA A 141 0.08 3.31 13.79
CA ALA A 141 -1.26 3.86 13.89
C ALA A 141 -1.70 3.87 15.37
N PRO A 142 -2.05 5.04 15.94
CA PRO A 142 -2.65 5.09 17.26
C PRO A 142 -4.09 4.57 17.17
N TYR A 143 -4.53 3.83 18.19
CA TYR A 143 -5.94 3.55 18.41
C TYR A 143 -6.36 4.04 19.79
N ARG A 144 -7.65 4.38 19.92
CA ARG A 144 -8.31 4.67 21.19
C ARG A 144 -9.72 4.09 21.12
N ILE A 145 -10.12 3.36 22.15
CA ILE A 145 -11.45 2.80 22.31
C ILE A 145 -12.17 3.62 23.38
N GLU A 146 -13.34 4.12 23.04
CA GLU A 146 -14.26 4.80 23.94
C GLU A 146 -15.52 3.96 24.09
N TYR A 147 -15.78 3.54 25.32
CA TYR A 147 -17.02 2.87 25.68
C TYR A 147 -17.87 3.82 26.53
N LYS A 148 -19.07 4.12 26.03
CA LYS A 148 -20.06 5.02 26.69
C LYS A 148 -21.35 4.28 27.05
N GLY A 149 -21.33 2.94 26.98
CA GLY A 149 -22.46 2.11 27.37
C GLY A 149 -22.67 2.09 28.89
N GLU A 150 -23.83 1.60 29.31
CA GLU A 150 -24.22 1.54 30.72
C GLU A 150 -23.89 0.19 31.36
N HIS A 151 -23.57 -0.82 30.56
CA HIS A 151 -23.25 -2.16 31.05
C HIS A 151 -21.82 -2.27 31.56
N PRO A 152 -21.52 -3.19 32.50
CA PRO A 152 -20.21 -3.36 33.11
C PRO A 152 -19.22 -4.08 32.18
N ILE A 153 -18.90 -3.43 31.05
CA ILE A 153 -17.93 -3.88 30.07
C ILE A 153 -16.58 -3.21 30.36
N GLY A 154 -15.55 -4.01 30.60
CA GLY A 154 -14.17 -3.55 30.73
C GLY A 154 -13.39 -3.80 29.45
N ILE A 155 -12.61 -2.82 28.98
CA ILE A 155 -11.79 -2.93 27.77
C ILE A 155 -10.34 -2.56 28.11
N THR A 156 -9.36 -3.40 27.75
CA THR A 156 -7.94 -3.14 28.04
C THR A 156 -7.02 -3.75 26.98
N PRO A 157 -6.05 -3.00 26.40
CA PRO A 157 -5.81 -1.58 26.61
C PRO A 157 -6.83 -0.69 25.87
N LEU A 158 -7.20 0.44 26.47
CA LEU A 158 -8.07 1.46 25.84
C LEU A 158 -7.37 2.26 24.75
N SER A 159 -6.05 2.32 24.74
CA SER A 159 -5.28 2.95 23.68
C SER A 159 -3.89 2.34 23.58
N ALA A 160 -3.35 2.30 22.37
CA ALA A 160 -1.95 1.99 22.13
C ALA A 160 -1.52 2.48 20.74
N MET A 161 -0.22 2.34 20.46
CA MET A 161 0.33 2.51 19.13
C MET A 161 0.50 1.12 18.48
N VAL A 162 -0.17 0.87 17.37
CA VAL A 162 -0.04 -0.40 16.63
C VAL A 162 1.03 -0.24 15.55
N PRO A 163 2.15 -1.00 15.61
CA PRO A 163 3.16 -0.99 14.53
C PRO A 163 2.57 -1.36 13.17
N PRO A 164 3.20 -0.96 12.05
CA PRO A 164 2.73 -1.33 10.71
C PRO A 164 2.72 -2.84 10.51
N ASN A 165 1.77 -3.36 9.74
CA ASN A 165 1.59 -4.78 9.46
C ASN A 165 1.58 -5.68 10.73
N SER A 166 0.98 -5.20 11.81
CA SER A 166 0.97 -5.90 13.10
C SER A 166 -0.39 -5.84 13.77
N SER A 167 -0.53 -6.49 14.93
CA SER A 167 -1.76 -6.46 15.71
C SER A 167 -1.48 -6.42 17.21
N ILE A 168 -2.40 -5.80 17.96
CA ILE A 168 -2.38 -5.76 19.42
C ILE A 168 -3.67 -6.44 19.93
N PRO A 169 -3.55 -7.38 20.88
CA PRO A 169 -4.73 -7.96 21.53
C PRO A 169 -5.36 -6.94 22.48
N VAL A 170 -6.68 -6.80 22.36
CA VAL A 170 -7.52 -6.07 23.31
C VAL A 170 -8.41 -7.08 24.00
N GLU A 171 -8.37 -7.06 25.33
CA GLU A 171 -9.24 -7.85 26.17
C GLU A 171 -10.52 -7.07 26.46
N VAL A 172 -11.66 -7.70 26.17
CA VAL A 172 -13.00 -7.23 26.51
C VAL A 172 -13.52 -8.15 27.60
N SER A 173 -13.99 -7.57 28.69
CA SER A 173 -14.53 -8.28 29.84
C SER A 173 -15.95 -7.84 30.11
N LEU A 174 -16.80 -8.78 30.54
CA LEU A 174 -18.20 -8.53 30.88
C LEU A 174 -18.50 -9.15 32.24
N LEU A 175 -19.09 -8.38 33.15
CA LEU A 175 -19.60 -8.88 34.43
C LEU A 175 -21.03 -9.43 34.27
N THR A 176 -21.24 -10.71 34.55
CA THR A 176 -22.53 -11.41 34.44
C THR A 176 -23.40 -11.20 35.70
N SER A 177 -23.70 -9.94 36.04
CA SER A 177 -24.39 -9.60 37.30
C SER A 177 -25.92 -9.55 37.21
N SER A 178 -26.50 -9.49 36.00
CA SER A 178 -27.96 -9.35 35.80
C SER A 178 -28.47 -10.19 34.63
N ILE A 179 -29.75 -10.58 34.70
CA ILE A 179 -30.45 -11.31 33.62
C ILE A 179 -30.98 -10.26 32.63
N THR A 180 -30.17 -9.92 31.63
CA THR A 180 -30.49 -8.87 30.65
C THR A 180 -29.80 -9.17 29.32
N ASP A 181 -30.43 -8.77 28.21
CA ASP A 181 -29.78 -8.73 26.89
C ASP A 181 -28.92 -7.47 26.77
N ILE A 182 -27.63 -7.64 26.46
CA ILE A 182 -26.66 -6.55 26.38
C ILE A 182 -26.28 -6.32 24.92
N ASN A 183 -26.51 -5.11 24.41
CA ASN A 183 -26.18 -4.69 23.05
C ASN A 183 -25.60 -3.27 23.05
N ASP A 184 -24.29 -3.17 23.32
CA ASP A 184 -23.61 -1.88 23.44
C ASP A 184 -22.57 -1.66 22.34
N ILE A 185 -22.22 -0.40 22.13
CA ILE A 185 -21.28 0.04 21.09
C ILE A 185 -20.10 0.74 21.76
N ALA A 186 -18.88 0.38 21.33
CA ALA A 186 -17.66 1.13 21.59
C ALA A 186 -17.15 1.74 20.28
N THR A 187 -16.53 2.92 20.34
CA THR A 187 -15.98 3.65 19.17
C THR A 187 -14.49 3.81 19.27
#